data_AF-K9SV68-F1
#
_entry.id   AF-K9SV68-F1
#
_cell.length_a   1.000
_cell.length_b   1.000
_cell.length_c   1.000
_cell.angle_alpha   90.00
_cell.angle_beta   90.00
_cell.angle_gamma   90.00
#
_symmetry.space_group_name_H-M   'P 1'
#
loop_
_entity.id
_entity.type
_entity.pdbx_description
1 polymer ?
#
loop_
_entity_poly.entity_id
_entity_poly.type
_entity_poly.pdbx_seq_one_letter_code
_entity_poly.pdbx_strand_id
1 'polypeptide(L)'
;MSNSSNSSNPPSTQKPEPLVPPKQTVSSMRIVIAESNLTHLSTLLETIESIGKWVLYPCAEYPELIQTLSSGAVDLLILGNVDQGSCFEICRLCRKEWEHLPIILVSHDATIPDFYRHWVSEKGFGDVVSSDPSNRNDLVRVVQNVTSVIRAQKQALTFAVPDVQDTETYIGLKIDGKHATTPRETRLLSILLNNKVSILKACGGQGRCATCHVFVDKGMEYLTPPTEQELMTLSMMKIEQPNARLACQCKVLEQGVEVTVPKGKYLGSEAELESLVGKRAQQTLIHPLTGEILVHEGKLILRSALEKMQSVNKEFEKEMGVLLSRKSKRRN
;
A
#
# COMPACT_ATOMS: atom_id res chain seq x y z
N MET A 1 40.57 58.89 52.68
CA MET A 1 40.63 58.75 51.21
C MET A 1 39.32 58.17 50.76
N SER A 2 38.46 59.04 50.24
CA SER A 2 37.12 58.79 49.73
C SER A 2 37.15 58.45 48.23
N ASN A 3 36.02 57.91 47.75
CA ASN A 3 35.55 57.68 46.37
C ASN A 3 35.44 56.20 46.01
N SER A 4 34.44 55.68 45.29
CA SER A 4 33.13 56.15 44.85
C SER A 4 32.41 54.92 44.31
N SER A 5 31.08 54.91 44.43
CA SER A 5 30.14 53.98 43.81
C SER A 5 30.34 53.79 42.30
N ASN A 6 30.16 52.55 41.80
CA ASN A 6 29.66 52.33 40.45
C ASN A 6 28.84 51.03 40.36
N SER A 7 27.55 51.19 40.06
CA SER A 7 26.64 50.13 39.64
C SER A 7 26.85 49.80 38.16
N SER A 8 26.83 48.52 37.78
CA SER A 8 26.58 48.13 36.38
C SER A 8 25.92 46.75 36.32
N ASN A 9 25.02 46.63 35.34
CA ASN A 9 23.87 45.74 35.23
C ASN A 9 24.13 44.22 35.27
N PRO A 10 23.11 43.41 35.62
CA PRO A 10 23.14 41.97 35.38
C PRO A 10 23.16 41.69 33.87
N PRO A 11 23.84 40.61 33.41
CA PRO A 11 23.86 40.25 32.01
C PRO A 11 22.45 39.88 31.53
N SER A 12 22.08 40.44 30.39
CA SER A 12 20.83 40.20 29.69
C SER A 12 20.65 38.73 29.38
N THR A 13 19.46 38.21 29.68
CA THR A 13 18.97 36.90 29.26
C THR A 13 18.89 36.86 27.73
N GLN A 14 19.90 36.27 27.08
CA GLN A 14 19.79 35.88 25.68
C GLN A 14 18.68 34.83 25.56
N LYS A 15 17.61 35.21 24.87
CA LYS A 15 16.53 34.33 24.45
C LYS A 15 17.14 33.22 23.58
N PRO A 16 16.88 31.93 23.84
CA PRO A 16 17.42 30.86 23.02
C PRO A 16 16.97 31.06 21.57
N GLU A 17 17.96 31.14 20.68
CA GLU A 17 17.78 31.12 19.24
C GLU A 17 16.95 29.89 18.84
N PRO A 18 15.96 30.01 17.95
CA PRO A 18 15.13 28.87 17.58
C PRO A 18 16.02 27.78 16.98
N LEU A 19 16.11 26.66 17.70
CA LEU A 19 16.76 25.44 17.25
C LEU A 19 16.23 25.09 15.86
N VAL A 20 17.06 25.27 14.84
CA VAL A 20 16.81 24.72 13.51
C VAL A 20 16.57 23.23 13.71
N PRO A 21 15.38 22.69 13.36
CA PRO A 21 15.10 21.29 13.57
C PRO A 21 16.12 20.44 12.80
N PRO A 22 16.65 19.36 13.39
CA PRO A 22 17.61 18.50 12.72
C PRO A 22 16.97 17.91 11.44
N LYS A 23 17.74 17.89 10.35
CA LYS A 23 17.34 17.32 9.04
C LYS A 23 16.69 15.93 9.23
N GLN A 24 15.41 15.82 8.90
CA GLN A 24 14.60 14.62 9.11
C GLN A 24 15.10 13.44 8.25
N THR A 25 15.17 12.28 8.90
CA THR A 25 15.81 11.05 8.42
C THR A 25 14.85 10.20 7.59
N VAL A 26 15.27 9.85 6.37
CA VAL A 26 14.69 8.83 5.49
C VAL A 26 14.43 7.53 6.27
N SER A 27 13.25 6.91 6.10
CA SER A 27 12.89 5.56 6.56
C SER A 27 14.08 4.63 6.30
N SER A 28 14.78 4.27 7.38
CA SER A 28 16.00 3.49 7.29
C SER A 28 15.70 2.12 6.69
N MET A 29 16.53 1.67 5.76
CA MET A 29 16.30 0.41 5.05
C MET A 29 16.57 -0.77 5.98
N ARG A 30 15.65 -1.74 5.94
CA ARG A 30 15.62 -2.93 6.79
C ARG A 30 16.23 -4.12 6.07
N ILE A 31 17.39 -4.56 6.54
CA ILE A 31 18.15 -5.64 5.92
C ILE A 31 18.22 -6.81 6.91
N VAL A 32 17.81 -7.98 6.45
CA VAL A 32 18.06 -9.23 7.18
C VAL A 32 19.37 -9.82 6.66
N ILE A 33 20.25 -10.22 7.57
CA ILE A 33 21.51 -10.90 7.23
C ILE A 33 21.45 -12.27 7.90
N ALA A 34 21.28 -13.32 7.09
CA ALA A 34 21.13 -14.68 7.56
C ALA A 34 22.40 -15.48 7.31
N GLU A 35 23.13 -15.80 8.37
CA GLU A 35 24.40 -16.54 8.32
C GLU A 35 24.70 -17.20 9.68
N SER A 36 24.84 -18.52 9.70
CA SER A 36 25.12 -19.30 10.91
C SER A 36 26.59 -19.23 11.32
N ASN A 37 27.51 -19.00 10.39
CA ASN A 37 28.91 -18.76 10.73
C ASN A 37 29.09 -17.35 11.30
N LEU A 38 29.26 -17.25 12.61
CA LEU A 38 29.37 -15.97 13.33
C LEU A 38 30.52 -15.08 12.84
N THR A 39 31.62 -15.64 12.34
CA THR A 39 32.73 -14.86 11.77
C THR A 39 32.31 -14.21 10.45
N HIS A 40 31.62 -14.95 9.58
CA HIS A 40 31.09 -14.40 8.33
C HIS A 40 29.98 -13.39 8.61
N LEU A 41 29.06 -13.70 9.55
CA LEU A 41 28.00 -12.79 9.96
C LEU A 41 28.55 -11.46 10.47
N SER A 42 29.57 -11.48 11.34
CA SER A 42 30.22 -10.26 11.86
C SER A 42 30.88 -9.46 10.74
N THR A 43 31.59 -10.13 9.83
CA THR A 43 32.23 -9.50 8.67
C THR A 43 31.22 -8.83 7.73
N LEU A 44 30.09 -9.50 7.49
CA LEU A 44 28.98 -8.97 6.71
C LEU A 44 28.38 -7.75 7.41
N LEU A 45 28.06 -7.84 8.70
CA LEU A 45 27.53 -6.72 9.49
C LEU A 45 28.43 -5.49 9.40
N GLU A 46 29.72 -5.62 9.71
CA GLU A 46 30.70 -4.52 9.63
C GLU A 46 30.74 -3.91 8.23
N THR A 47 30.72 -4.75 7.19
CA THR A 47 30.75 -4.27 5.81
C THR A 47 29.48 -3.51 5.48
N ILE A 48 28.30 -4.04 5.80
CA ILE A 48 27.00 -3.42 5.49
C ILE A 48 26.80 -2.12 6.29
N GLU A 49 27.19 -2.09 7.56
CA GLU A 49 27.20 -0.88 8.40
C GLU A 49 28.10 0.21 7.82
N SER A 50 29.23 -0.17 7.20
CA SER A 50 30.10 0.81 6.53
C SER A 50 29.48 1.46 5.29
N ILE A 51 28.45 0.86 4.68
CA ILE A 51 27.76 1.39 3.49
C ILE A 51 26.75 2.48 3.89
N GLY A 52 26.20 2.44 5.11
CA GLY A 52 25.18 3.40 5.53
C GLY A 52 24.53 3.08 6.87
N LYS A 53 23.56 3.91 7.26
CA LYS A 53 22.74 3.67 8.46
C LYS A 53 21.49 2.88 8.08
N TRP A 54 21.48 1.61 8.46
CA TRP A 54 20.42 0.64 8.16
C TRP A 54 19.85 0.08 9.47
N VAL A 55 18.66 -0.50 9.39
CA VAL A 55 18.16 -1.36 10.47
C VAL A 55 18.51 -2.79 10.09
N LEU A 56 19.45 -3.39 10.83
CA LEU A 56 19.98 -4.71 10.55
C LEU A 56 19.34 -5.74 11.49
N TYR A 57 18.91 -6.85 10.91
CA TYR A 57 18.41 -8.00 11.64
C TYR A 57 19.33 -9.19 11.33
N PRO A 58 20.36 -9.43 12.15
CA PRO A 58 21.16 -10.64 12.02
C PRO A 58 20.31 -11.85 12.41
N CYS A 59 20.42 -12.93 11.64
CA CYS A 59 19.77 -14.20 11.94
C CYS A 59 20.79 -15.32 11.78
N ALA A 60 21.08 -16.05 12.86
CA ALA A 60 22.01 -17.18 12.82
C ALA A 60 21.28 -18.52 12.60
N GLU A 61 19.98 -18.56 12.85
CA GLU A 61 19.18 -19.79 12.79
C GLU A 61 17.93 -19.61 11.90
N TYR A 62 17.49 -20.72 11.30
CA TYR A 62 16.32 -20.73 10.43
C TYR A 62 15.01 -20.23 11.09
N PRO A 63 14.65 -20.64 12.33
CA PRO A 63 13.41 -20.16 12.96
C PRO A 63 13.40 -18.64 13.19
N GLU A 64 14.53 -18.09 13.61
CA GLU A 64 14.74 -16.64 13.80
C GLU A 64 14.58 -15.88 12.48
N LEU A 65 15.15 -16.40 11.40
CA LEU A 65 15.00 -15.86 10.05
C LEU A 65 13.52 -15.79 9.64
N ILE A 66 12.78 -16.89 9.76
CA ILE A 66 11.37 -16.93 9.36
C ILE A 66 10.50 -16.02 10.22
N GLN A 67 10.74 -15.98 11.53
CA GLN A 67 10.03 -15.08 12.44
C GLN A 67 10.27 -13.62 12.06
N THR A 68 11.53 -13.25 11.79
CA THR A 68 11.92 -11.90 11.40
C THR A 68 11.26 -11.48 10.09
N LEU A 69 11.34 -12.33 9.05
CA LEU A 69 10.69 -12.10 7.75
C LEU A 69 9.17 -11.94 7.88
N SER A 70 8.54 -12.69 8.80
CA SER A 70 7.09 -12.65 9.05
C SER A 70 6.64 -11.45 9.88
N SER A 71 7.53 -10.89 10.71
CA SER A 71 7.22 -9.83 11.68
C SER A 71 7.16 -8.41 11.08
N GLY A 72 7.69 -8.21 9.86
CA GLY A 72 7.76 -6.87 9.27
C GLY A 72 8.15 -6.88 7.81
N ALA A 73 8.08 -5.70 7.18
CA ALA A 73 8.43 -5.53 5.77
C ALA A 73 9.95 -5.43 5.57
N VAL A 74 10.60 -6.55 5.29
CA VAL A 74 12.03 -6.60 4.98
C VAL A 74 12.28 -6.06 3.56
N ASP A 75 13.35 -5.28 3.40
CA ASP A 75 13.66 -4.62 2.11
C ASP A 75 14.69 -5.40 1.30
N LEU A 76 15.58 -6.12 1.99
CA LEU A 76 16.64 -6.93 1.41
C LEU A 76 16.96 -8.08 2.36
N LEU A 77 17.10 -9.28 1.80
CA LEU A 77 17.68 -10.42 2.49
C LEU A 77 19.08 -10.69 1.92
N ILE A 78 20.09 -10.69 2.76
CA ILE A 78 21.43 -11.21 2.47
C ILE A 78 21.48 -12.60 3.08
N LEU A 79 21.56 -13.62 2.24
CA LEU A 79 21.42 -15.02 2.63
C LEU A 79 22.74 -15.76 2.40
N GLY A 80 23.44 -16.08 3.47
CA GLY A 80 24.56 -17.02 3.47
C GLY A 80 24.10 -18.43 3.85
N ASN A 81 24.95 -19.15 4.57
CA ASN A 81 24.60 -20.49 5.04
C ASN A 81 23.76 -20.38 6.33
N VAL A 82 22.63 -21.08 6.37
CA VAL A 82 21.77 -21.12 7.56
C VAL A 82 21.57 -22.57 8.00
N ASP A 83 21.90 -22.87 9.25
CA ASP A 83 21.78 -24.20 9.82
C ASP A 83 20.34 -24.73 9.66
N GLN A 84 20.25 -25.99 9.26
CA GLN A 84 18.98 -26.70 8.99
C GLN A 84 18.14 -26.15 7.81
N GLY A 85 18.68 -25.25 7.00
CA GLY A 85 18.00 -24.74 5.80
C GLY A 85 18.92 -24.63 4.59
N SER A 86 18.54 -25.22 3.46
CA SER A 86 19.22 -24.91 2.19
C SER A 86 18.89 -23.48 1.79
N CYS A 87 19.89 -22.67 1.42
CA CYS A 87 19.67 -21.32 0.91
C CYS A 87 18.70 -21.30 -0.29
N PHE A 88 18.68 -22.36 -1.11
CA PHE A 88 17.73 -22.51 -2.23
C PHE A 88 16.30 -22.82 -1.77
N GLU A 89 16.14 -23.66 -0.74
CA GLU A 89 14.83 -23.92 -0.12
C GLU A 89 14.26 -22.65 0.52
N ILE A 90 15.11 -21.90 1.23
CA ILE A 90 14.77 -20.60 1.82
C ILE A 90 14.37 -19.60 0.73
N CYS A 91 15.15 -19.51 -0.35
CA CYS A 91 14.82 -18.65 -1.48
C CYS A 91 13.48 -19.02 -2.11
N ARG A 92 13.23 -20.32 -2.34
CA ARG A 92 11.95 -20.82 -2.86
C ARG A 92 10.77 -20.44 -1.96
N LEU A 93 10.91 -20.61 -0.64
CA LEU A 93 9.90 -20.18 0.33
C LEU A 93 9.69 -18.67 0.25
N CYS A 94 10.77 -17.89 0.19
CA CYS A 94 10.68 -16.45 0.11
C CYS A 94 9.97 -15.98 -1.17
N ARG A 95 10.19 -16.65 -2.30
CA ARG A 95 9.46 -16.34 -3.54
C ARG A 95 7.97 -16.64 -3.45
N LYS A 96 7.57 -17.59 -2.62
CA LYS A 96 6.17 -17.95 -2.41
C LYS A 96 5.45 -16.98 -1.47
N GLU A 97 6.07 -16.62 -0.35
CA GLU A 97 5.43 -15.82 0.72
C GLU A 97 5.77 -14.31 0.63
N TRP A 98 6.92 -13.96 0.05
CA TRP A 98 7.43 -12.59 -0.16
C TRP A 98 7.93 -12.39 -1.60
N GLU A 99 7.05 -12.58 -2.59
CA GLU A 99 7.34 -12.64 -4.03
C GLU A 99 8.38 -11.61 -4.54
N HIS A 100 8.32 -10.38 -4.04
CA HIS A 100 9.17 -9.27 -4.49
C HIS A 100 10.40 -8.99 -3.61
N LEU A 101 10.66 -9.76 -2.54
CA LEU A 101 11.80 -9.54 -1.66
C LEU A 101 13.12 -9.79 -2.43
N PRO A 102 14.01 -8.81 -2.59
CA PRO A 102 15.33 -9.03 -3.16
C PRO A 102 16.17 -9.92 -2.23
N ILE A 103 16.85 -10.91 -2.81
CA ILE A 103 17.72 -11.83 -2.07
C ILE A 103 19.09 -11.84 -2.72
N ILE A 104 20.13 -11.47 -1.97
CA ILE A 104 21.53 -11.62 -2.39
C ILE A 104 22.06 -12.89 -1.74
N LEU A 105 22.54 -13.84 -2.55
CA LEU A 105 23.22 -15.02 -2.05
C LEU A 105 24.65 -14.67 -1.67
N VAL A 106 25.10 -15.12 -0.50
CA VAL A 106 26.50 -15.05 -0.10
C VAL A 106 27.13 -16.43 -0.31
N SER A 107 28.16 -16.49 -1.15
CA SER A 107 29.02 -17.65 -1.30
C SER A 107 30.28 -17.47 -0.45
N HIS A 108 30.79 -18.56 0.12
CA HIS A 108 32.08 -18.57 0.80
C HIS A 108 33.27 -18.80 -0.15
N ASP A 109 33.01 -18.98 -1.45
CA ASP A 109 34.06 -19.12 -2.46
C ASP A 109 34.68 -17.76 -2.80
N ALA A 110 36.01 -17.69 -2.88
CA ALA A 110 36.74 -16.47 -3.26
C ALA A 110 36.51 -16.04 -4.72
N THR A 111 36.14 -16.97 -5.60
CA THR A 111 35.86 -16.67 -7.01
C THR A 111 34.52 -17.25 -7.40
N ILE A 112 33.66 -16.42 -7.99
CA ILE A 112 32.32 -16.80 -8.43
C ILE A 112 32.28 -16.76 -9.96
N PRO A 113 32.27 -17.92 -10.65
CA PRO A 113 32.21 -17.97 -12.10
C PRO A 113 30.90 -17.40 -12.66
N ASP A 114 30.96 -16.82 -13.86
CA ASP A 114 29.78 -16.22 -14.52
C ASP A 114 28.64 -17.21 -14.74
N PHE A 115 28.95 -18.47 -15.06
CA PHE A 115 27.93 -19.51 -15.21
C PHE A 115 27.16 -19.74 -13.90
N TYR A 116 27.84 -19.63 -12.75
CA TYR A 116 27.21 -19.81 -11.45
C TYR A 116 26.35 -18.60 -11.09
N ARG A 117 26.79 -17.38 -11.43
CA ARG A 117 25.98 -16.16 -11.31
C ARG A 117 24.67 -16.29 -12.10
N HIS A 118 24.75 -16.79 -13.34
CA HIS A 118 23.57 -17.02 -14.17
C HIS A 118 22.63 -18.05 -13.55
N TRP A 119 23.18 -19.20 -13.13
CA TRP A 119 22.38 -20.26 -12.52
C TRP A 119 21.69 -19.83 -11.23
N VAL A 120 22.38 -19.07 -10.36
CA VAL A 120 21.79 -18.53 -9.11
C VAL A 120 20.65 -17.55 -9.43
N SER A 121 20.79 -16.72 -10.47
CA SER A 121 19.72 -15.84 -10.93
C SER A 121 18.48 -16.61 -11.41
N GLU A 122 18.66 -17.71 -12.16
CA GLU A 122 17.56 -18.60 -12.58
C GLU A 122 16.81 -19.23 -11.39
N LYS A 123 17.45 -19.37 -10.22
CA LYS A 123 16.82 -19.85 -8.98
C LYS A 123 16.06 -18.75 -8.22
N GLY A 124 16.02 -17.52 -8.73
CA GLY A 124 15.26 -16.42 -8.15
C GLY A 124 16.03 -15.56 -7.15
N PHE A 125 17.36 -15.68 -7.11
CA PHE A 125 18.21 -14.72 -6.40
C PHE A 125 18.42 -13.48 -7.27
N GLY A 126 18.56 -12.32 -6.63
CA GLY A 126 18.84 -11.06 -7.32
C GLY A 126 20.30 -10.93 -7.75
N ASP A 127 21.22 -11.45 -6.93
CA ASP A 127 22.65 -11.52 -7.24
C ASP A 127 23.35 -12.54 -6.31
N VAL A 128 24.63 -12.80 -6.56
CA VAL A 128 25.51 -13.59 -5.68
C VAL A 128 26.85 -12.88 -5.45
N VAL A 129 27.31 -12.89 -4.22
CA VAL A 129 28.55 -12.21 -3.78
C VAL A 129 29.41 -13.14 -2.94
N SER A 130 30.71 -12.90 -2.91
CA SER A 130 31.64 -13.65 -2.07
C SER A 130 31.72 -13.01 -0.69
N SER A 131 31.76 -13.83 0.37
CA SER A 131 32.12 -13.39 1.73
C SER A 131 33.62 -13.25 1.93
N ASP A 132 34.46 -13.62 0.95
CA ASP A 132 35.91 -13.52 1.06
C ASP A 132 36.33 -12.04 1.21
N PRO A 133 37.17 -11.69 2.20
CA PRO A 133 37.60 -10.31 2.45
C PRO A 133 38.23 -9.61 1.25
N SER A 134 38.89 -10.35 0.35
CA SER A 134 39.49 -9.80 -0.87
C SER A 134 38.44 -9.24 -1.85
N ASN A 135 37.19 -9.71 -1.76
CA ASN A 135 36.06 -9.31 -2.58
C ASN A 135 35.15 -8.28 -1.89
N ARG A 136 35.55 -7.70 -0.76
CA ARG A 136 34.74 -6.70 -0.03
C ARG A 136 34.21 -5.57 -0.93
N ASN A 137 35.01 -5.10 -1.89
CA ASN A 137 34.59 -4.06 -2.82
C ASN A 137 33.47 -4.52 -3.77
N ASP A 138 33.44 -5.79 -4.16
CA ASP A 138 32.36 -6.38 -4.95
C ASP A 138 31.06 -6.43 -4.14
N LEU A 139 31.14 -6.96 -2.90
CA LEU A 139 30.02 -6.98 -1.96
C LEU A 139 29.43 -5.57 -1.76
N VAL A 140 30.27 -4.58 -1.46
CA VAL A 140 29.84 -3.18 -1.29
C VAL A 140 29.14 -2.66 -2.55
N ARG A 141 29.72 -2.89 -3.74
CA ARG A 141 29.15 -2.45 -5.01
C ARG A 141 27.78 -3.08 -5.28
N VAL A 142 27.65 -4.39 -5.12
CA VAL A 142 26.40 -5.11 -5.36
C VAL A 142 25.32 -4.63 -4.40
N VAL A 143 25.63 -4.54 -3.11
CA VAL A 143 24.69 -4.03 -2.10
C VAL A 143 24.31 -2.58 -2.40
N GLN A 144 25.26 -1.71 -2.76
CA GLN A 144 24.94 -0.33 -3.16
C GLN A 144 24.02 -0.28 -4.39
N ASN A 145 24.27 -1.09 -5.41
CA ASN A 145 23.42 -1.16 -6.60
C ASN A 145 21.99 -1.60 -6.24
N VAL A 146 21.85 -2.75 -5.57
CA VAL A 146 20.55 -3.29 -5.17
C VAL A 146 19.81 -2.32 -4.26
N THR A 147 20.48 -1.78 -3.25
CA THR A 147 19.86 -0.81 -2.32
C THR A 147 19.56 0.53 -2.98
N SER A 148 20.30 0.97 -4.00
CA SER A 148 19.96 2.17 -4.79
C SER A 148 18.69 1.96 -5.62
N VAL A 149 18.50 0.77 -6.18
CA VAL A 149 17.28 0.40 -6.91
C VAL A 149 16.11 0.28 -5.94
N ILE A 150 16.28 -0.40 -4.79
CA ILE A 150 15.24 -0.48 -3.76
C ILE A 150 14.89 0.92 -3.26
N ARG A 151 15.89 1.79 -3.02
CA ARG A 151 15.65 3.19 -2.65
C ARG A 151 14.94 3.94 -3.77
N ALA A 152 15.28 3.75 -5.03
CA ALA A 152 14.61 4.40 -6.15
C ALA A 152 13.16 3.90 -6.33
N GLN A 153 12.90 2.61 -6.13
CA GLN A 153 11.56 2.02 -6.15
C GLN A 153 10.72 2.49 -4.97
N LYS A 154 11.31 2.46 -3.77
CA LYS A 154 10.72 3.07 -2.57
C LYS A 154 10.48 4.54 -2.82
N GLN A 155 11.45 5.30 -3.31
CA GLN A 155 11.30 6.70 -3.65
C GLN A 155 10.23 6.91 -4.73
N ALA A 156 10.07 6.05 -5.73
CA ALA A 156 8.99 6.15 -6.70
C ALA A 156 7.62 5.86 -6.06
N LEU A 157 7.56 4.93 -5.09
CA LEU A 157 6.40 4.70 -4.21
C LEU A 157 6.21 5.85 -3.20
N THR A 158 7.28 6.56 -2.82
CA THR A 158 7.32 7.68 -1.86
C THR A 158 7.12 9.04 -2.57
N PHE A 159 7.37 9.15 -3.87
CA PHE A 159 6.90 10.24 -4.74
C PHE A 159 5.40 10.06 -5.03
N ALA A 160 4.83 8.90 -4.68
CA ALA A 160 3.41 8.72 -4.47
C ALA A 160 2.95 8.96 -3.02
N VAL A 161 3.82 9.06 -2.00
CA VAL A 161 3.52 9.46 -0.59
C VAL A 161 4.81 9.83 0.19
N PRO A 162 5.04 11.08 0.65
CA PRO A 162 6.24 11.46 1.41
C PRO A 162 6.33 10.82 2.82
N ASP A 163 7.57 10.70 3.31
CA ASP A 163 8.03 9.94 4.49
C ASP A 163 7.71 10.57 5.86
N VAL A 164 7.61 9.72 6.88
CA VAL A 164 6.98 9.90 8.19
C VAL A 164 8.01 10.26 9.26
N GLN A 165 7.84 11.42 9.89
CA GLN A 165 8.26 11.68 11.27
C GLN A 165 7.13 12.30 12.11
N ASP A 166 5.87 12.10 11.72
CA ASP A 166 4.77 12.79 12.37
C ASP A 166 3.63 11.84 12.70
N THR A 167 3.55 11.44 13.97
CA THR A 167 2.41 10.72 14.55
C THR A 167 1.12 11.54 14.51
N GLU A 168 1.15 12.78 14.01
CA GLU A 168 -0.02 13.63 13.72
C GLU A 168 -0.62 13.41 12.31
N THR A 169 0.09 12.71 11.39
CA THR A 169 -0.27 12.72 9.95
C THR A 169 -0.91 11.44 9.43
N TYR A 170 -0.89 10.33 10.17
CA TYR A 170 -1.57 9.08 9.77
C TYR A 170 -2.78 8.81 10.63
N ILE A 171 -3.90 8.49 9.99
CA ILE A 171 -5.18 8.23 10.62
C ILE A 171 -5.57 6.77 10.42
N GLY A 172 -6.10 6.19 11.48
CA GLY A 172 -6.67 4.86 11.49
C GLY A 172 -8.11 4.86 10.95
N LEU A 173 -8.42 3.87 10.14
CA LEU A 173 -9.76 3.59 9.64
C LEU A 173 -10.03 2.08 9.68
N LYS A 174 -11.29 1.68 9.49
CA LYS A 174 -11.65 0.28 9.24
C LYS A 174 -12.25 0.10 7.87
N ILE A 175 -11.87 -0.99 7.21
CA ILE A 175 -12.38 -1.41 5.91
C ILE A 175 -12.93 -2.81 6.06
N ASP A 176 -14.24 -3.00 5.85
CA ASP A 176 -14.92 -4.29 6.06
C ASP A 176 -14.60 -4.91 7.44
N GLY A 177 -14.49 -4.06 8.47
CA GLY A 177 -14.12 -4.45 9.84
C GLY A 177 -12.63 -4.68 10.10
N LYS A 178 -11.75 -4.61 9.09
CA LYS A 178 -10.29 -4.75 9.25
C LYS A 178 -9.63 -3.39 9.45
N HIS A 179 -8.64 -3.32 10.35
CA HIS A 179 -7.89 -2.10 10.60
C HIS A 179 -6.96 -1.76 9.43
N ALA A 180 -6.97 -0.49 9.04
CA ALA A 180 -6.05 0.10 8.07
C ALA A 180 -5.55 1.45 8.59
N THR A 181 -4.39 1.89 8.09
CA THR A 181 -3.83 3.20 8.36
C THR A 181 -3.49 3.89 7.05
N THR A 182 -3.60 5.22 7.04
CA THR A 182 -3.39 6.04 5.84
C THR A 182 -2.93 7.43 6.23
N PRO A 183 -2.19 8.16 5.39
CA PRO A 183 -2.01 9.60 5.61
C PRO A 183 -3.36 10.32 5.64
N ARG A 184 -3.46 11.41 6.41
CA ARG A 184 -4.55 12.40 6.28
C ARG A 184 -4.64 12.88 4.83
N GLU A 185 -5.81 13.32 4.42
CA GLU A 185 -6.10 13.79 3.07
C GLU A 185 -5.89 12.73 1.96
N THR A 186 -5.76 11.45 2.31
CA THR A 186 -5.61 10.37 1.31
C THR A 186 -6.96 9.98 0.74
N ARG A 187 -7.03 9.78 -0.58
CA ARG A 187 -8.23 9.31 -1.26
C ARG A 187 -8.62 7.90 -0.81
N LEU A 188 -9.89 7.73 -0.47
CA LEU A 188 -10.44 6.46 -0.02
C LEU A 188 -10.22 5.33 -1.03
N LEU A 189 -10.30 5.61 -2.34
CA LEU A 189 -9.99 4.63 -3.39
C LEU A 189 -8.55 4.11 -3.28
N SER A 190 -7.58 5.00 -3.06
CA SER A 190 -6.17 4.60 -2.91
C SER A 190 -5.98 3.74 -1.66
N ILE A 191 -6.67 4.09 -0.57
CA ILE A 191 -6.62 3.33 0.68
C ILE A 191 -7.15 1.91 0.47
N LEU A 192 -8.30 1.76 -0.18
CA LEU A 192 -8.92 0.48 -0.47
C LEU A 192 -8.01 -0.40 -1.35
N LEU A 193 -7.43 0.16 -2.41
CA LEU A 193 -6.53 -0.56 -3.31
C LEU A 193 -5.24 -1.00 -2.62
N ASN A 194 -4.64 -0.12 -1.81
CA ASN A 194 -3.43 -0.44 -1.05
C ASN A 194 -3.66 -1.56 -0.02
N ASN A 195 -4.88 -1.65 0.51
CA ASN A 195 -5.31 -2.73 1.41
C ASN A 195 -5.85 -3.97 0.67
N LYS A 196 -5.58 -4.10 -0.65
CA LYS A 196 -5.99 -5.23 -1.51
C LYS A 196 -7.50 -5.50 -1.51
N VAL A 197 -8.31 -4.45 -1.31
CA VAL A 197 -9.77 -4.55 -1.34
C VAL A 197 -10.22 -4.55 -2.80
N SER A 198 -11.05 -5.51 -3.17
CA SER A 198 -11.60 -5.62 -4.52
C SER A 198 -12.60 -4.50 -4.78
N ILE A 199 -12.14 -3.45 -5.45
CA ILE A 199 -12.96 -2.31 -5.86
C ILE A 199 -12.65 -1.90 -7.30
N LEU A 200 -13.70 -1.55 -8.05
CA LEU A 200 -13.58 -1.22 -9.47
C LEU A 200 -13.31 0.28 -9.67
N LYS A 201 -12.50 0.61 -10.68
CA LYS A 201 -12.17 2.00 -11.08
C LYS A 201 -12.32 2.20 -12.59
N ALA A 202 -13.50 1.88 -13.14
CA ALA A 202 -13.70 1.84 -14.59
C ALA A 202 -13.33 3.15 -15.31
N CYS A 203 -13.60 4.32 -14.69
CA CYS A 203 -13.21 5.63 -15.24
C CYS A 203 -11.82 6.12 -14.79
N GLY A 204 -11.00 5.28 -14.18
CA GLY A 204 -9.68 5.67 -13.64
C GLY A 204 -9.74 6.64 -12.45
N GLY A 205 -10.90 6.80 -11.80
CA GLY A 205 -11.05 7.68 -10.64
C GLY A 205 -11.54 9.11 -10.94
N GLN A 206 -12.07 9.34 -12.15
CA GLN A 206 -12.63 10.64 -12.57
C GLN A 206 -14.01 10.98 -11.95
N GLY A 207 -14.57 10.11 -11.10
CA GLY A 207 -15.87 10.33 -10.48
C GLY A 207 -17.05 10.28 -11.45
N ARG A 208 -16.98 9.46 -12.50
CA ARG A 208 -18.00 9.39 -13.57
C ARG A 208 -18.76 8.06 -13.66
N CYS A 209 -18.22 6.98 -13.10
CA CYS A 209 -18.74 5.62 -13.33
C CYS A 209 -19.42 4.97 -12.11
N ALA A 210 -19.36 5.57 -10.92
CA ALA A 210 -19.82 5.00 -9.64
C ALA A 210 -19.28 3.61 -9.22
N THR A 211 -18.51 2.92 -10.05
CA THR A 211 -17.94 1.58 -9.73
C THR A 211 -17.02 1.55 -8.51
N CYS A 212 -16.59 2.72 -8.01
CA CYS A 212 -15.78 2.87 -6.80
C CYS A 212 -16.59 3.31 -5.58
N HIS A 213 -17.92 3.22 -5.63
CA HIS A 213 -18.74 3.62 -4.50
C HIS A 213 -18.53 2.69 -3.30
N VAL A 214 -18.69 3.28 -2.12
CA VAL A 214 -18.58 2.60 -0.82
C VAL A 214 -19.65 3.15 0.12
N PHE A 215 -19.95 2.40 1.17
CA PHE A 215 -20.80 2.85 2.26
C PHE A 215 -19.93 3.25 3.44
N VAL A 216 -20.20 4.43 4.00
CA VAL A 216 -19.52 4.92 5.20
C VAL A 216 -20.38 4.54 6.42
N ASP A 217 -19.90 3.59 7.21
CA ASP A 217 -20.61 3.12 8.39
C ASP A 217 -20.42 4.07 9.58
N LYS A 218 -19.24 4.68 9.70
CA LYS A 218 -18.90 5.72 10.70
C LYS A 218 -17.90 6.75 10.18
N GLY A 219 -17.91 7.94 10.76
CA GLY A 219 -16.93 9.00 10.49
C GLY A 219 -17.15 9.69 9.16
N MET A 220 -18.40 9.94 8.77
CA MET A 220 -18.72 10.66 7.53
C MET A 220 -18.21 12.11 7.58
N GLU A 221 -18.26 12.72 8.75
CA GLU A 221 -17.72 14.04 9.09
C GLU A 221 -16.19 14.11 8.99
N TYR A 222 -15.52 12.96 9.07
CA TYR A 222 -14.07 12.82 8.92
C TYR A 222 -13.66 12.58 7.45
N LEU A 223 -14.57 12.78 6.50
CA LEU A 223 -14.28 12.76 5.07
C LEU A 223 -14.45 14.17 4.48
N THR A 224 -13.76 14.43 3.37
CA THR A 224 -14.05 15.65 2.59
C THR A 224 -15.53 15.71 2.20
N PRO A 225 -16.13 16.92 2.18
CA PRO A 225 -17.50 17.09 1.69
C PRO A 225 -17.69 16.49 0.30
N PRO A 226 -18.88 15.97 -0.02
CA PRO A 226 -19.18 15.47 -1.36
C PRO A 226 -18.93 16.53 -2.43
N THR A 227 -18.24 16.16 -3.50
CA THR A 227 -18.04 17.07 -4.65
C THR A 227 -19.31 17.14 -5.49
N GLU A 228 -19.50 18.22 -6.27
CA GLU A 228 -20.64 18.31 -7.20
C GLU A 228 -20.67 17.15 -8.20
N GLN A 229 -19.49 16.74 -8.70
CA GLN A 229 -19.33 15.62 -9.61
C GLN A 229 -19.72 14.30 -8.94
N GLU A 230 -19.35 14.12 -7.66
CA GLU A 230 -19.74 12.96 -6.86
C GLU A 230 -21.26 12.90 -6.68
N LEU A 231 -21.88 13.98 -6.20
CA LEU A 231 -23.32 14.06 -5.97
C LEU A 231 -24.10 13.85 -7.27
N MET A 232 -23.66 14.48 -8.36
CA MET A 232 -24.25 14.28 -9.68
C MET A 232 -24.16 12.82 -10.09
N THR A 233 -23.01 12.18 -9.93
CA THR A 233 -22.82 10.79 -10.37
C THR A 233 -23.61 9.81 -9.51
N LEU A 234 -23.62 9.97 -8.18
CA LEU A 234 -24.44 9.15 -7.29
C LEU A 234 -25.94 9.30 -7.60
N SER A 235 -26.41 10.53 -7.83
CA SER A 235 -27.79 10.80 -8.23
C SER A 235 -28.13 10.20 -9.59
N MET A 236 -27.28 10.40 -10.60
CA MET A 236 -27.48 9.81 -11.93
C MET A 236 -27.56 8.29 -11.83
N MET A 237 -26.68 7.68 -11.03
CA MET A 237 -26.60 6.25 -10.81
C MET A 237 -27.59 5.71 -9.77
N LYS A 238 -28.55 6.52 -9.27
CA LYS A 238 -29.56 6.10 -8.28
C LYS A 238 -28.98 5.40 -7.04
N ILE A 239 -27.79 5.84 -6.59
CA ILE A 239 -27.21 5.38 -5.33
C ILE A 239 -27.76 6.29 -4.24
N GLU A 240 -28.95 5.95 -3.74
CA GLU A 240 -29.75 6.81 -2.85
C GLU A 240 -29.37 6.70 -1.37
N GLN A 241 -28.51 5.74 -0.99
CA GLN A 241 -28.13 5.60 0.41
C GLN A 241 -27.39 6.87 0.87
N PRO A 242 -27.84 7.50 1.97
CA PRO A 242 -27.27 8.77 2.43
C PRO A 242 -25.81 8.64 2.89
N ASN A 243 -25.38 7.41 3.18
CA ASN A 243 -24.02 7.11 3.55
C ASN A 243 -23.15 6.61 2.37
N ALA A 244 -23.66 6.64 1.14
CA ALA A 244 -22.89 6.30 -0.04
C ALA A 244 -21.94 7.43 -0.44
N ARG A 245 -20.71 7.04 -0.77
CA ARG A 245 -19.64 7.96 -1.18
C ARG A 245 -18.87 7.35 -2.36
N LEU A 246 -18.35 8.19 -3.26
CA LEU A 246 -17.44 7.72 -4.30
C LEU A 246 -16.01 7.72 -3.79
N ALA A 247 -15.43 6.55 -3.54
CA ALA A 247 -14.10 6.45 -2.93
C ALA A 247 -13.01 7.23 -3.69
N CYS A 248 -13.16 7.42 -5.01
CA CYS A 248 -12.22 8.22 -5.81
C CYS A 248 -12.32 9.75 -5.59
N GLN A 249 -13.44 10.24 -5.05
CA GLN A 249 -13.71 11.65 -4.81
C GLN A 249 -13.55 12.04 -3.34
N CYS A 250 -13.52 11.06 -2.43
CA CYS A 250 -13.44 11.32 -0.99
C CYS A 250 -12.01 11.17 -0.49
N LYS A 251 -11.57 12.10 0.36
CA LYS A 251 -10.36 11.96 1.16
C LYS A 251 -10.70 11.81 2.64
N VAL A 252 -9.86 11.08 3.36
CA VAL A 252 -10.02 10.86 4.81
C VAL A 252 -9.27 11.96 5.57
N LEU A 253 -10.01 12.76 6.33
CA LEU A 253 -9.53 13.93 7.07
C LEU A 253 -9.06 13.59 8.48
N GLU A 254 -9.79 12.71 9.18
CA GLU A 254 -9.59 12.38 10.60
C GLU A 254 -9.79 10.89 10.89
N GLN A 255 -9.41 10.47 12.10
CA GLN A 255 -9.40 9.07 12.54
C GLN A 255 -10.80 8.56 12.90
N GLY A 256 -11.05 7.26 12.72
CA GLY A 256 -12.31 6.63 13.14
C GLY A 256 -13.33 6.44 12.01
N VAL A 257 -12.93 6.66 10.75
CA VAL A 257 -13.75 6.28 9.59
C VAL A 257 -13.89 4.76 9.53
N GLU A 258 -15.11 4.27 9.35
CA GLU A 258 -15.39 2.87 9.06
C GLU A 258 -16.14 2.80 7.74
N VAL A 259 -15.63 2.01 6.78
CA VAL A 259 -16.26 1.85 5.46
C VAL A 259 -16.46 0.39 5.11
N THR A 260 -17.54 0.13 4.39
CA THR A 260 -17.85 -1.16 3.80
C THR A 260 -17.88 -1.05 2.28
N VAL A 261 -17.18 -1.97 1.61
CA VAL A 261 -17.23 -2.08 0.15
C VAL A 261 -18.34 -3.06 -0.23
N PRO A 262 -19.22 -2.72 -1.21
CA PRO A 262 -20.20 -3.67 -1.72
C PRO A 262 -19.51 -4.95 -2.20
N LYS A 263 -19.73 -6.06 -1.49
CA LYS A 263 -19.15 -7.36 -1.84
C LYS A 263 -20.05 -8.04 -2.87
N GLY A 264 -19.52 -8.27 -4.06
CA GLY A 264 -20.23 -8.97 -5.12
C GLY A 264 -19.65 -8.77 -6.52
N LYS A 265 -20.17 -9.53 -7.47
CA LYS A 265 -19.88 -9.43 -8.89
C LYS A 265 -20.80 -8.37 -9.50
N TYR A 266 -20.21 -7.29 -10.01
CA TYR A 266 -20.91 -6.36 -10.90
C TYR A 266 -21.16 -7.06 -12.24
N LEU A 267 -22.41 -7.13 -12.66
CA LEU A 267 -22.77 -7.67 -13.97
C LEU A 267 -22.47 -6.63 -15.04
N GLY A 268 -21.92 -7.05 -16.19
CA GLY A 268 -21.62 -6.16 -17.30
C GLY A 268 -22.83 -5.85 -18.19
N SER A 269 -23.87 -6.68 -18.18
CA SER A 269 -25.06 -6.50 -19.02
C SER A 269 -26.27 -7.31 -18.54
N GLU A 270 -27.46 -7.00 -19.06
CA GLU A 270 -28.67 -7.81 -18.87
C GLU A 270 -28.50 -9.23 -19.44
N ALA A 271 -27.86 -9.37 -20.59
CA ALA A 271 -27.59 -10.67 -21.22
C ALA A 271 -26.72 -11.57 -20.33
N GLU A 272 -25.77 -10.97 -19.59
CA GLU A 272 -25.00 -11.70 -18.60
C GLU A 272 -25.89 -12.24 -17.48
N LEU A 273 -26.78 -11.41 -16.93
CA LEU A 273 -27.73 -11.86 -15.90
C LEU A 273 -28.67 -12.95 -16.40
N GLU A 274 -29.20 -12.80 -17.61
CA GLU A 274 -30.10 -13.75 -18.26
C GLU A 274 -29.44 -15.13 -18.41
N SER A 275 -28.16 -15.18 -18.80
CA SER A 275 -27.37 -16.42 -18.92
C SER A 275 -27.16 -17.16 -17.58
N LEU A 276 -27.41 -16.47 -16.47
CA LEU A 276 -27.28 -16.99 -15.11
C LEU A 276 -28.62 -17.40 -14.49
N VAL A 277 -29.76 -17.08 -15.11
CA VAL A 277 -31.08 -17.46 -14.61
C VAL A 277 -31.18 -18.99 -14.49
N GLY A 278 -31.73 -19.45 -13.36
CA GLY A 278 -31.83 -20.86 -12.99
C GLY A 278 -30.58 -21.42 -12.28
N LYS A 279 -29.46 -20.68 -12.24
CA LYS A 279 -28.26 -21.06 -11.48
C LYS A 279 -28.29 -20.45 -10.08
N ARG A 280 -27.46 -20.97 -9.17
CA ARG A 280 -27.19 -20.32 -7.88
C ARG A 280 -26.09 -19.27 -8.01
N ALA A 281 -26.28 -18.13 -7.36
CA ALA A 281 -25.30 -17.05 -7.33
C ALA A 281 -24.06 -17.49 -6.54
N GLN A 282 -22.91 -17.63 -7.22
CA GLN A 282 -21.62 -17.95 -6.58
C GLN A 282 -21.09 -16.78 -5.72
N GLN A 283 -21.52 -15.57 -6.05
CA GLN A 283 -21.24 -14.33 -5.32
C GLN A 283 -22.49 -13.45 -5.43
N THR A 284 -22.65 -12.49 -4.53
CA THR A 284 -23.71 -11.47 -4.64
C THR A 284 -23.61 -10.79 -6.01
N LEU A 285 -24.70 -10.74 -6.77
CA LEU A 285 -24.78 -10.08 -8.06
C LEU A 285 -25.27 -8.65 -7.88
N ILE A 286 -24.52 -7.71 -8.44
CA ILE A 286 -24.71 -6.29 -8.26
C ILE A 286 -25.00 -5.63 -9.61
N HIS A 287 -25.94 -4.70 -9.62
CA HIS A 287 -26.29 -3.92 -10.80
C HIS A 287 -25.10 -3.03 -11.24
N PRO A 288 -24.68 -3.05 -12.52
CA PRO A 288 -23.49 -2.32 -12.99
C PRO A 288 -23.55 -0.81 -12.77
N LEU A 289 -24.73 -0.24 -12.95
CA LEU A 289 -24.91 1.22 -12.95
C LEU A 289 -25.22 1.72 -11.55
N THR A 290 -26.11 1.02 -10.84
CA THR A 290 -26.68 1.53 -9.59
C THR A 290 -26.07 0.94 -8.34
N GLY A 291 -25.23 -0.10 -8.44
CA GLY A 291 -24.68 -0.75 -7.24
C GLY A 291 -25.72 -1.50 -6.40
N GLU A 292 -26.99 -1.56 -6.83
CA GLU A 292 -28.01 -2.32 -6.13
C GLU A 292 -27.70 -3.82 -6.16
N ILE A 293 -27.99 -4.50 -5.04
CA ILE A 293 -27.96 -5.95 -5.00
C ILE A 293 -29.17 -6.49 -5.77
N LEU A 294 -28.88 -7.29 -6.80
CA LEU A 294 -29.87 -7.99 -7.60
C LEU A 294 -30.13 -9.39 -7.05
N VAL A 295 -29.08 -10.10 -6.63
CA VAL A 295 -29.17 -11.44 -6.03
C VAL A 295 -28.08 -11.59 -4.96
N HIS A 296 -28.43 -12.06 -3.76
CA HIS A 296 -27.43 -12.39 -2.74
C HIS A 296 -26.71 -13.71 -3.05
N GLU A 297 -25.46 -13.82 -2.60
CA GLU A 297 -24.69 -15.08 -2.65
C GLU A 297 -25.51 -16.29 -2.14
N GLY A 298 -25.36 -17.42 -2.83
CA GLY A 298 -26.04 -18.68 -2.52
C GLY A 298 -27.52 -18.74 -2.91
N LYS A 299 -28.17 -17.61 -3.24
CA LYS A 299 -29.58 -17.59 -3.68
C LYS A 299 -29.74 -18.05 -5.14
N LEU A 300 -30.92 -18.59 -5.47
CA LEU A 300 -31.27 -18.97 -6.83
C LEU A 300 -31.54 -17.71 -7.66
N ILE A 301 -30.94 -17.62 -8.85
CA ILE A 301 -31.11 -16.49 -9.77
C ILE A 301 -32.41 -16.72 -10.53
N LEU A 302 -33.42 -15.91 -10.23
CA LEU A 302 -34.76 -15.99 -10.81
C LEU A 302 -34.98 -14.90 -11.87
N ARG A 303 -35.98 -15.08 -12.73
CA ARG A 303 -36.39 -14.04 -13.70
C ARG A 303 -36.76 -12.72 -13.04
N SER A 304 -37.26 -12.74 -11.81
CA SER A 304 -37.53 -11.53 -11.03
C SER A 304 -36.30 -10.64 -10.81
N ALA A 305 -35.08 -11.21 -10.79
CA ALA A 305 -33.84 -10.43 -10.74
C ALA A 305 -33.55 -9.72 -12.06
N LEU A 306 -33.86 -10.36 -13.19
CA LEU A 306 -33.74 -9.76 -14.52
C LEU A 306 -34.79 -8.65 -14.72
N GLU A 307 -36.04 -8.91 -14.33
CA GLU A 307 -37.11 -7.90 -14.33
C GLU A 307 -36.74 -6.70 -13.45
N LYS A 308 -36.15 -6.95 -12.27
CA LYS A 308 -35.61 -5.89 -11.41
C LYS A 308 -34.55 -5.07 -12.14
N MET A 309 -33.55 -5.72 -12.75
CA MET A 309 -32.50 -5.04 -13.50
C MET A 309 -33.05 -4.21 -14.68
N GLN A 310 -33.98 -4.77 -15.45
CA GLN A 310 -34.65 -4.07 -16.57
C GLN A 310 -35.46 -2.87 -16.11
N SER A 311 -36.19 -3.02 -15.00
CA SER A 311 -36.95 -1.91 -14.41
C SER A 311 -36.02 -0.77 -14.01
N VAL A 312 -34.91 -1.09 -13.33
CA VAL A 312 -33.89 -0.12 -12.91
C VAL A 312 -33.24 0.57 -14.11
N ASN A 313 -32.87 -0.19 -15.15
CA ASN A 313 -32.30 0.35 -16.38
C ASN A 313 -33.26 1.30 -17.11
N LYS A 314 -34.51 0.90 -17.28
CA LYS A 314 -35.53 1.71 -17.95
C LYS A 314 -35.81 3.02 -17.20
N GLU A 315 -35.81 2.97 -15.88
CA GLU A 315 -35.98 4.16 -15.04
C GLU A 315 -34.76 5.09 -15.12
N PHE A 316 -33.56 4.52 -15.12
CA PHE A 316 -32.30 5.24 -15.34
C PHE A 316 -32.25 5.94 -16.71
N GLU A 317 -32.64 5.25 -17.79
CA GLU A 317 -32.70 5.83 -19.15
C GLU A 317 -33.68 7.00 -19.23
N LYS A 318 -34.85 6.87 -18.60
CA LYS A 318 -35.88 7.92 -18.56
C LYS A 318 -35.35 9.18 -17.87
N GLU A 319 -34.65 9.04 -16.76
CA GLU A 319 -34.07 10.17 -16.01
C GLU A 319 -32.89 10.82 -16.75
N MET A 320 -32.04 10.03 -17.40
CA MET A 320 -30.97 10.54 -18.26
C MET A 320 -31.50 11.35 -19.44
N GLY A 321 -32.58 10.91 -20.09
CA GLY A 321 -33.25 11.69 -21.13
C GLY A 321 -33.77 13.05 -20.63
N VAL A 322 -34.29 13.10 -19.40
CA VAL A 322 -34.77 14.35 -18.77
C VAL A 322 -33.61 15.28 -18.39
N LEU A 323 -32.50 14.75 -17.87
CA LEU A 323 -31.32 15.54 -17.48
C LEU A 323 -30.57 16.14 -18.68
N LEU A 324 -30.44 15.38 -19.77
CA LEU A 324 -29.78 15.85 -21.00
C LEU A 324 -30.62 16.92 -21.72
N SER A 325 -31.95 16.83 -21.70
CA SER A 325 -32.83 17.86 -22.27
C SER A 325 -32.82 19.18 -21.47
N ARG A 326 -32.61 19.13 -20.14
CA ARG A 326 -32.49 20.34 -19.29
C ARG A 326 -31.20 21.12 -19.51
N LYS A 327 -30.06 20.47 -19.82
CA LYS A 327 -28.79 21.16 -20.14
C LYS A 327 -28.86 21.94 -21.46
N SER A 328 -29.69 21.53 -22.41
CA SER A 328 -29.90 22.25 -23.68
C SER A 328 -30.64 23.58 -23.50
N LYS A 329 -31.45 23.75 -22.45
CA LYS A 329 -32.22 24.99 -22.21
C LYS A 329 -31.48 26.05 -21.38
N ARG A 330 -30.33 25.73 -20.77
CA ARG A 330 -29.50 26.69 -20.01
C ARG A 330 -28.35 27.30 -20.83
N ARG A 331 -28.24 26.95 -22.12
CA ARG A 331 -27.21 27.47 -23.05
C ARG A 331 -27.73 28.48 -24.07
N ASN A 332 -29.01 28.88 -23.95
CA ASN A 332 -29.60 30.00 -24.69
C ASN A 332 -29.95 31.11 -23.71
#